data_AF-A0A397FE09-F1
#
_entry.id   AF-A0A397FE09-F1
#
_cell.length_a   1.000
_cell.length_b   1.000
_cell.length_c   1.000
_cell.angle_alpha   90.00
_cell.angle_beta   90.00
_cell.angle_gamma   90.00
#
_symmetry.space_group_name_H-M   'P 1'
#
loop_
_entity.id
_entity.type
_entity.pdbx_description
1 polymer ?
#
loop_
_entity_poly.entity_id
_entity_poly.type
_entity_poly.pdbx_seq_one_letter_code
_entity_poly.pdbx_strand_id
1 'polypeptide(L)'
;MTSSFESTNQVSTAISTAFSQVNAEANALETKVAAWAELEDRVRHNLHNQPNIITLNVGGTTFQTSKDTLLRGEGTYFHALLGSGQWKPEGGEGYFLDLDPTLFRRVLFFLRTGKIMPLDGLTEPEQDEFAAMLEYLKMDKWAQAQAIRVRWDPNAHSPDMNLSNNSRTIELCRSSLAKWQYGVVTKPLTGKFKARVDYSIDQCCIGLGPSGMDIASDSSMRKCYLYQSTGAILRRSHQVMTLSPIETGDVVTIRRAPWHVEFAVNDGHPFMVNLVDPSEDLFPVVFLYTRWKITILDG
;
A
#
# COMPACT_ATOMS: atom_id res chain seq x y z
N MET A 1 76.62 46.57 3.64
CA MET A 1 75.94 46.01 2.45
C MET A 1 74.90 44.94 2.78
N THR A 2 74.89 44.34 3.97
CA THR A 2 73.96 43.26 4.35
C THR A 2 72.51 43.72 4.58
N SER A 3 72.30 44.89 5.21
CA SER A 3 70.95 45.41 5.53
C SER A 3 70.08 45.74 4.31
N SER A 4 70.66 46.21 3.20
CA SER A 4 69.89 46.56 1.99
C SER A 4 69.35 45.34 1.24
N PHE A 5 70.05 44.20 1.31
CA PHE A 5 69.64 42.96 0.66
C PHE A 5 68.55 42.22 1.45
N GLU A 6 68.57 42.31 2.78
CA GLU A 6 67.48 41.79 3.64
C GLU A 6 66.18 42.56 3.44
N SER A 7 66.26 43.90 3.32
CA SER A 7 65.07 44.73 3.04
C SER A 7 64.46 44.43 1.68
N THR A 8 65.26 44.24 0.62
CA THR A 8 64.73 43.88 -0.70
C THR A 8 64.09 42.49 -0.74
N ASN A 9 64.65 41.52 -0.01
CA ASN A 9 64.05 40.19 0.10
C ASN A 9 62.72 40.22 0.86
N GLN A 10 62.62 40.98 1.96
CA GLN A 10 61.36 41.14 2.69
C GLN A 10 60.26 41.78 1.84
N VAL A 11 60.59 42.82 1.06
CA VAL A 11 59.63 43.46 0.15
C VAL A 11 59.19 42.49 -0.95
N SER A 12 60.13 41.73 -1.53
CA SER A 12 59.81 40.71 -2.55
C SER A 12 58.90 39.60 -2.00
N THR A 13 59.14 39.14 -0.77
CA THR A 13 58.27 38.15 -0.10
C THR A 13 56.89 38.73 0.19
N ALA A 14 56.81 39.97 0.67
CA ALA A 14 55.53 40.63 0.94
C ALA A 14 54.68 40.80 -0.33
N ILE A 15 55.30 41.22 -1.44
CA ILE A 15 54.63 41.35 -2.75
C ILE A 15 54.15 39.98 -3.25
N SER A 16 54.99 38.94 -3.16
CA SER A 16 54.62 37.59 -3.59
C SER A 16 53.45 37.02 -2.77
N THR A 17 53.44 37.27 -1.46
CA THR A 17 52.34 36.86 -0.57
C THR A 17 51.05 37.60 -0.90
N ALA A 18 51.10 38.93 -1.08
CA ALA A 18 49.93 39.73 -1.45
C ALA A 18 49.35 39.31 -2.81
N PHE A 19 50.21 39.03 -3.80
CA PHE A 19 49.77 38.56 -5.11
C PHE A 19 49.11 37.17 -5.02
N SER A 20 49.67 36.28 -4.21
CA SER A 20 49.10 34.95 -3.96
C SER A 20 47.73 35.04 -3.28
N GLN A 21 47.57 35.97 -2.35
CA GLN A 21 46.31 36.21 -1.66
C GLN A 21 45.24 36.78 -2.59
N VAL A 22 45.57 37.81 -3.38
CA VAL A 22 44.65 38.38 -4.37
C VAL A 22 44.23 37.33 -5.40
N ASN A 23 45.16 36.49 -5.86
CA ASN A 23 44.85 35.42 -6.81
C ASN A 23 43.93 34.35 -6.19
N ALA A 24 44.13 34.02 -4.91
CA ALA A 24 43.25 33.10 -4.19
C ALA A 24 41.84 33.68 -4.01
N GLU A 25 41.72 34.97 -3.68
CA GLU A 25 40.44 35.67 -3.55
C GLU A 25 39.71 35.79 -4.90
N ALA A 26 40.44 36.06 -5.99
CA ALA A 26 39.89 36.10 -7.35
C ALA A 26 39.32 34.74 -7.77
N ASN A 27 40.07 33.65 -7.57
CA ASN A 27 39.60 32.29 -7.87
C ASN A 27 38.37 31.91 -7.01
N ALA A 28 38.34 32.32 -5.74
CA ALA A 28 37.20 32.08 -4.86
C ALA A 28 35.95 32.85 -5.33
N LEU A 29 36.13 34.08 -5.85
CA LEU A 29 35.04 34.88 -6.39
C LEU A 29 34.51 34.29 -7.70
N GLU A 30 35.38 33.88 -8.61
CA GLU A 30 35.00 33.21 -9.85
C GLU A 30 34.21 31.93 -9.59
N THR A 31 34.64 31.14 -8.60
CA THR A 31 33.91 29.93 -8.17
C THR A 31 32.50 30.27 -7.67
N LYS A 32 32.36 31.35 -6.88
CA LYS A 32 31.05 31.81 -6.39
C LYS A 32 30.16 32.33 -7.51
N VAL A 33 30.71 33.06 -8.48
CA VAL A 33 29.99 33.56 -9.66
C VAL A 33 29.48 32.40 -10.50
N ALA A 34 30.31 31.38 -10.75
CA ALA A 34 29.89 30.17 -11.47
C ALA A 34 28.78 29.40 -10.73
N ALA A 35 28.92 29.23 -9.41
CA ALA A 35 27.88 28.60 -8.58
C ALA A 35 26.55 29.38 -8.59
N TRP A 36 26.61 30.71 -8.65
CA TRP A 36 25.41 31.56 -8.78
C TRP A 36 24.76 31.46 -10.15
N ALA A 37 25.54 31.45 -11.23
CA ALA A 37 25.01 31.24 -12.57
C ALA A 37 24.30 29.88 -12.69
N GLU A 38 24.88 28.81 -12.13
CA GLU A 38 24.26 27.49 -12.10
C GLU A 38 22.97 27.47 -11.27
N LEU A 39 22.93 28.18 -10.14
CA LEU A 39 21.72 28.31 -9.34
C LEU A 39 20.62 29.07 -10.09
N GLU A 40 20.96 30.17 -10.76
CA GLU A 40 20.01 30.92 -11.59
C GLU A 40 19.44 30.07 -12.73
N ASP A 41 20.28 29.30 -13.41
CA ASP A 41 19.82 28.41 -14.49
C ASP A 41 18.94 27.29 -13.95
N ARG A 42 19.25 26.73 -12.78
CA ARG A 42 18.38 25.76 -12.09
C ARG A 42 17.03 26.38 -11.70
N VAL A 43 17.04 27.62 -11.18
CA VAL A 43 15.82 28.35 -10.82
C VAL A 43 14.98 28.64 -12.06
N ARG A 44 15.59 29.09 -13.16
CA ARG A 44 14.93 29.31 -14.45
C ARG A 44 14.35 28.02 -15.02
N HIS A 45 15.09 26.92 -14.97
CA HIS A 45 14.60 25.62 -15.41
C HIS A 45 13.40 25.13 -14.57
N ASN A 46 13.45 25.31 -13.24
CA ASN A 46 12.34 24.97 -12.34
C ASN A 46 11.11 25.87 -12.54
N LEU A 47 11.31 27.15 -12.87
CA LEU A 47 10.24 28.10 -13.21
C LEU A 47 9.63 27.81 -14.59
N HIS A 48 10.45 27.39 -15.57
CA HIS A 48 9.94 27.02 -16.89
C HIS A 48 9.18 25.69 -16.85
N ASN A 49 9.61 24.77 -15.98
CA ASN A 49 8.94 23.51 -15.70
C ASN A 49 7.95 23.63 -14.54
N GLN A 50 7.52 24.84 -14.15
CA GLN A 50 6.55 24.96 -13.07
C GLN A 50 5.31 24.17 -13.49
N PRO A 51 4.94 23.11 -12.75
CA PRO A 51 3.75 22.35 -13.07
C PRO A 51 2.60 23.35 -13.09
N ASN A 52 1.72 23.28 -14.08
CA ASN A 52 0.52 24.10 -14.13
C ASN A 52 -0.31 23.77 -12.87
N ILE A 53 -0.11 24.55 -11.79
CA ILE A 53 -0.68 24.29 -10.48
C ILE A 53 -2.14 24.70 -10.54
N ILE A 54 -2.99 23.75 -10.18
CA ILE A 54 -4.42 23.91 -10.08
C ILE A 54 -4.77 24.00 -8.60
N THR A 55 -5.49 25.05 -8.25
CA THR A 55 -6.09 25.24 -6.93
C THR A 55 -7.51 24.68 -6.95
N LEU A 56 -7.80 23.75 -6.05
CA LEU A 56 -9.12 23.20 -5.79
C LEU A 56 -9.57 23.66 -4.40
N ASN A 57 -10.81 24.07 -4.26
CA ASN A 57 -11.43 24.35 -2.97
C ASN A 57 -12.43 23.22 -2.68
N VAL A 58 -12.14 22.37 -1.72
CA VAL A 58 -12.93 21.16 -1.43
C VAL A 58 -13.59 21.31 -0.06
N GLY A 59 -14.91 21.47 -0.04
CA GLY A 59 -15.66 21.69 1.21
C GLY A 59 -15.15 22.88 2.03
N GLY A 60 -14.57 23.91 1.39
CA GLY A 60 -13.96 25.07 2.04
C GLY A 60 -12.45 24.94 2.30
N THR A 61 -11.84 23.77 2.06
CA THR A 61 -10.40 23.55 2.25
C THR A 61 -9.65 23.69 0.93
N THR A 62 -8.60 24.50 0.90
CA THR A 62 -7.78 24.71 -0.30
C THR A 62 -6.76 23.58 -0.50
N PHE A 63 -6.81 22.93 -1.66
CA PHE A 63 -5.83 21.95 -2.14
C PHE A 63 -5.12 22.48 -3.38
N GLN A 64 -3.80 22.29 -3.44
CA GLN A 64 -3.01 22.61 -4.63
C GLN A 64 -2.34 21.36 -5.18
N THR A 65 -2.40 21.19 -6.50
CA THR A 65 -1.79 20.04 -7.20
C THR A 65 -1.49 20.39 -8.65
N SER A 66 -0.62 19.62 -9.31
CA SER A 66 -0.35 19.83 -10.74
C SER A 66 -1.53 19.38 -11.62
N LYS A 67 -1.70 20.03 -12.78
CA LYS A 67 -2.61 19.60 -13.85
C LYS A 67 -2.36 18.15 -14.25
N ASP A 68 -1.10 17.75 -14.37
CA ASP A 68 -0.72 16.38 -14.74
C ASP A 68 -1.21 15.35 -13.72
N THR A 69 -1.16 15.68 -12.42
CA THR A 69 -1.73 14.83 -11.37
C THR A 69 -3.22 14.58 -11.59
N LEU A 70 -3.97 15.62 -11.94
CA LEU A 70 -5.41 15.52 -12.15
C LEU A 70 -5.75 14.77 -13.46
N LEU A 71 -4.90 14.88 -14.47
CA LEU A 71 -5.06 14.18 -15.76
C LEU A 71 -4.62 12.71 -15.75
N ARG A 72 -3.91 12.24 -14.72
CA ARG A 72 -3.51 10.81 -14.61
C ARG A 72 -4.69 9.86 -14.56
N GLY A 73 -5.84 10.30 -14.09
CA GLY A 73 -7.08 9.52 -14.10
C GLY A 73 -7.79 9.60 -15.45
N GLU A 74 -7.46 8.73 -16.39
CA GLU A 74 -8.17 8.69 -17.68
C GLU A 74 -9.67 8.38 -17.49
N GLY A 75 -10.57 9.16 -18.09
CA GLY A 75 -12.02 9.02 -17.92
C GLY A 75 -12.61 9.58 -16.61
N THR A 76 -11.78 10.16 -15.73
CA THR A 76 -12.27 10.76 -14.47
C THR A 76 -12.87 12.14 -14.68
N TYR A 77 -13.61 12.62 -13.68
CA TYR A 77 -14.19 13.96 -13.63
C TYR A 77 -13.16 15.06 -13.95
N PHE A 78 -11.97 14.97 -13.36
CA PHE A 78 -10.90 15.94 -13.59
C PHE A 78 -10.36 15.91 -15.02
N HIS A 79 -10.33 14.74 -15.66
CA HIS A 79 -9.93 14.65 -17.06
C HIS A 79 -10.97 15.34 -17.95
N ALA A 80 -12.27 15.15 -17.72
CA ALA A 80 -13.30 15.87 -18.45
C ALA A 80 -13.26 17.39 -18.19
N LEU A 81 -13.11 17.80 -16.93
CA LEU A 81 -13.05 19.21 -16.52
C LEU A 81 -11.87 19.94 -17.17
N LEU A 82 -10.68 19.33 -17.19
CA LEU A 82 -9.46 19.96 -17.70
C LEU A 82 -9.23 19.73 -19.19
N GLY A 83 -9.78 18.66 -19.76
CA GLY A 83 -9.74 18.34 -21.18
C GLY A 83 -10.75 19.13 -22.01
N SER A 84 -11.88 19.53 -21.42
CA SER A 84 -12.92 20.32 -22.11
C SER A 84 -12.49 21.76 -22.41
N GLY A 85 -11.41 22.27 -21.79
CA GLY A 85 -10.96 23.65 -21.93
C GLY A 85 -11.93 24.69 -21.36
N GLN A 86 -13.02 24.26 -20.72
CA GLN A 86 -14.05 25.14 -20.15
C GLN A 86 -13.61 25.77 -18.83
N TRP A 87 -12.62 25.18 -18.15
CA TRP A 87 -12.09 25.74 -16.92
C TRP A 87 -11.04 26.82 -17.20
N LYS A 88 -11.36 28.05 -16.80
CA LYS A 88 -10.42 29.16 -16.69
C LYS A 88 -10.17 29.44 -15.20
N PRO A 89 -8.92 29.52 -14.74
CA PRO A 89 -8.61 29.98 -13.39
C PRO A 89 -8.80 31.51 -13.30
N GLU A 90 -10.03 31.98 -13.45
CA GLU A 90 -10.39 33.38 -13.18
C GLU A 90 -10.90 33.47 -11.74
N GLY A 91 -10.12 34.14 -10.89
CA GLY A 91 -10.41 34.28 -9.46
C GLY A 91 -9.55 33.33 -8.62
N GLY A 92 -8.69 33.89 -7.75
CA GLY A 92 -7.73 33.14 -6.93
C GLY A 92 -8.34 32.17 -5.90
N GLU A 93 -9.65 31.96 -5.91
CA GLU A 93 -10.40 31.11 -4.98
C GLU A 93 -10.37 29.62 -5.35
N GLY A 94 -9.92 29.28 -6.57
CA GLY A 94 -9.79 27.89 -7.04
C GLY A 94 -11.12 27.24 -7.42
N TYR A 95 -11.06 26.02 -7.96
CA TYR A 95 -12.25 25.28 -8.38
C TYR A 95 -12.97 24.64 -7.19
N PHE A 96 -14.21 25.06 -6.92
CA PHE A 96 -14.98 24.55 -5.79
C PHE A 96 -15.56 23.16 -6.05
N LEU A 97 -15.40 22.27 -5.07
CA LEU A 97 -15.95 20.92 -4.99
C LEU A 97 -16.67 20.78 -3.65
N ASP A 98 -17.96 20.46 -3.70
CA ASP A 98 -18.78 20.20 -2.52
C ASP A 98 -18.57 18.75 -2.05
N LEU A 99 -17.39 18.46 -1.52
CA LEU A 99 -16.96 17.15 -1.07
C LEU A 99 -16.24 17.29 0.28
N ASP A 100 -16.20 16.22 1.07
CA ASP A 100 -15.45 16.23 2.33
C ASP A 100 -13.92 16.35 2.07
N PRO A 101 -13.24 17.36 2.65
CA PRO A 101 -11.82 17.59 2.43
C PRO A 101 -10.92 16.51 3.06
N THR A 102 -11.36 15.88 4.15
CA THR A 102 -10.59 14.86 4.87
C THR A 102 -10.44 13.60 4.03
N LEU A 103 -11.55 13.16 3.43
CA LEU A 103 -11.63 12.04 2.52
C LEU A 103 -10.96 12.35 1.17
N PHE A 104 -11.09 13.59 0.66
CA PHE A 104 -10.49 14.01 -0.60
C PHE A 104 -8.96 13.90 -0.62
N ARG A 105 -8.29 13.99 0.53
CA ARG A 105 -6.84 13.74 0.63
C ARG A 105 -6.44 12.36 0.09
N ARG A 106 -7.30 11.35 0.26
CA ARG A 106 -7.08 9.98 -0.24
C ARG A 106 -7.15 9.94 -1.77
N VAL A 107 -8.03 10.75 -2.38
CA VAL A 107 -8.13 10.92 -3.84
C VAL A 107 -6.85 11.50 -4.41
N LEU A 108 -6.36 12.59 -3.84
CA LEU A 108 -5.11 13.20 -4.29
C LEU A 108 -3.91 12.28 -4.09
N PHE A 109 -3.87 11.51 -3.00
CA PHE A 109 -2.81 10.52 -2.79
C PHE A 109 -2.77 9.49 -3.91
N PHE A 110 -3.94 8.96 -4.30
CA PHE A 110 -4.05 8.03 -5.42
C PHE A 110 -3.61 8.68 -6.74
N LEU A 111 -4.13 9.86 -7.09
CA LEU A 111 -3.76 10.55 -8.31
C LEU A 111 -2.26 10.89 -8.40
N ARG A 112 -1.59 11.08 -7.25
CA ARG A 112 -0.15 11.35 -7.20
C ARG A 112 0.72 10.09 -7.33
N THR A 113 0.29 8.98 -6.74
CA THR A 113 1.15 7.80 -6.54
C THR A 113 0.70 6.55 -7.31
N GLY A 114 -0.54 6.53 -7.81
CA GLY A 114 -1.22 5.33 -8.30
C GLY A 114 -1.56 4.31 -7.21
N LYS A 115 -1.28 4.61 -5.93
CA LYS A 115 -1.50 3.70 -4.80
C LYS A 115 -2.78 4.03 -4.04
N ILE A 116 -3.43 3.00 -3.54
CA ILE A 116 -4.66 3.11 -2.76
C ILE A 116 -4.30 3.24 -1.29
N MET A 117 -4.76 4.30 -0.63
CA MET A 117 -4.62 4.44 0.82
C MET A 117 -5.57 3.48 1.56
N PRO A 118 -5.14 2.80 2.64
CA PRO A 118 -6.00 1.93 3.45
C PRO A 118 -7.16 2.72 4.05
N LEU A 119 -8.38 2.16 4.08
CA LEU A 119 -9.55 2.80 4.73
C LEU A 119 -9.55 2.63 6.26
N ASP A 120 -8.43 2.18 6.83
CA ASP A 120 -8.25 2.07 8.27
C ASP A 120 -8.56 3.39 8.98
N GLY A 121 -9.30 3.25 10.09
CA GLY A 121 -9.71 4.38 10.92
C GLY A 121 -10.91 5.17 10.38
N LEU A 122 -11.49 4.80 9.22
CA LEU A 122 -12.78 5.33 8.80
C LEU A 122 -13.93 4.50 9.37
N THR A 123 -14.91 5.20 9.95
CA THR A 123 -16.22 4.67 10.32
C THR A 123 -17.00 4.22 9.08
N GLU A 124 -18.03 3.39 9.26
CA GLU A 124 -18.90 2.94 8.15
C GLU A 124 -19.50 4.13 7.36
N PRO A 125 -20.05 5.19 7.99
CA PRO A 125 -20.56 6.34 7.24
C PRO A 125 -19.49 7.06 6.42
N GLU A 126 -18.26 7.18 6.94
CA GLU A 126 -17.14 7.80 6.20
C GLU A 126 -16.71 6.93 5.00
N GLN A 127 -16.86 5.61 5.09
CA GLN A 127 -16.62 4.70 3.98
C GLN A 127 -17.69 4.84 2.89
N ASP A 128 -18.96 4.96 3.29
CA ASP A 128 -20.07 5.19 2.36
C ASP A 128 -19.96 6.56 1.66
N GLU A 129 -19.64 7.61 2.42
CA GLU A 129 -19.39 8.94 1.88
C GLU A 129 -18.19 8.94 0.91
N PHE A 130 -17.13 8.23 1.27
CA PHE A 130 -15.99 8.08 0.38
C PHE A 130 -16.35 7.34 -0.91
N ALA A 131 -17.17 6.30 -0.84
CA ALA A 131 -17.65 5.59 -2.02
C ALA A 131 -18.47 6.52 -2.94
N ALA A 132 -19.38 7.32 -2.38
CA ALA A 132 -20.14 8.33 -3.12
C ALA A 132 -19.23 9.39 -3.77
N MET A 133 -18.16 9.81 -3.08
CA MET A 133 -17.14 10.71 -3.65
C MET A 133 -16.43 10.09 -4.86
N LEU A 134 -16.06 8.81 -4.80
CA LEU A 134 -15.41 8.13 -5.93
C LEU A 134 -16.34 8.01 -7.14
N GLU A 135 -17.63 7.75 -6.90
CA GLU A 135 -18.65 7.71 -7.95
C GLU A 135 -18.85 9.10 -8.59
N TYR A 136 -18.95 10.16 -7.79
CA TYR A 136 -19.03 11.54 -8.27
C TYR A 136 -17.84 11.90 -9.16
N LEU A 137 -16.62 11.55 -8.73
CA LEU A 137 -15.39 11.82 -9.46
C LEU A 137 -15.14 10.88 -10.64
N LYS A 138 -16.07 9.94 -10.93
CA LYS A 138 -15.95 8.91 -11.98
C LYS A 138 -14.66 8.10 -11.87
N MET A 139 -14.33 7.71 -10.63
CA MET A 139 -13.16 6.89 -10.32
C MET A 139 -13.54 5.42 -10.17
N ASP A 140 -14.39 4.91 -11.06
CA ASP A 140 -14.98 3.57 -10.99
C ASP A 140 -13.93 2.46 -10.99
N LYS A 141 -12.84 2.61 -11.77
CA LYS A 141 -11.70 1.69 -11.75
C LYS A 141 -11.07 1.59 -10.35
N TRP A 142 -11.08 2.68 -9.58
CA TRP A 142 -10.57 2.68 -8.21
C TRP A 142 -11.57 2.09 -7.22
N ALA A 143 -12.86 2.46 -7.30
CA ALA A 143 -13.90 1.82 -6.49
C ALA A 143 -13.90 0.30 -6.69
N GLN A 144 -13.76 -0.15 -7.94
CA GLN A 144 -13.59 -1.56 -8.30
C GLN A 144 -12.28 -2.14 -7.75
N ALA A 145 -11.14 -1.49 -7.92
CA ALA A 145 -9.87 -1.96 -7.36
C ALA A 145 -9.87 -2.04 -5.83
N GLN A 146 -10.61 -1.18 -5.13
CA GLN A 146 -10.83 -1.26 -3.68
C GLN A 146 -11.79 -2.39 -3.28
N ALA A 147 -12.85 -2.60 -4.06
CA ALA A 147 -13.85 -3.64 -3.86
C ALA A 147 -13.39 -5.04 -4.27
N ILE A 148 -12.35 -5.14 -5.10
CA ILE A 148 -11.71 -6.41 -5.53
C ILE A 148 -10.62 -6.84 -4.54
N ARG A 149 -10.08 -5.94 -3.70
CA ARG A 149 -9.08 -6.33 -2.71
C ARG A 149 -9.68 -7.32 -1.72
N VAL A 150 -9.10 -8.51 -1.70
CA VAL A 150 -9.41 -9.60 -0.76
C VAL A 150 -9.17 -9.11 0.66
N ARG A 151 -10.19 -9.25 1.53
CA ARG A 151 -10.18 -8.85 2.94
C ARG A 151 -10.85 -9.93 3.77
N TRP A 152 -10.41 -10.07 5.02
CA TRP A 152 -11.16 -10.75 6.06
C TRP A 152 -12.50 -10.06 6.26
N ASP A 153 -13.54 -10.85 6.49
CA ASP A 153 -14.91 -10.38 6.66
C ASP A 153 -15.13 -9.86 8.09
N PRO A 154 -15.44 -8.57 8.27
CA PRO A 154 -15.74 -8.00 9.59
C PRO A 154 -16.98 -8.61 10.27
N ASN A 155 -17.87 -9.24 9.51
CA ASN A 155 -19.10 -9.83 10.03
C ASN A 155 -19.01 -11.36 10.15
N ALA A 156 -17.97 -11.98 9.58
CA ALA A 156 -17.75 -13.42 9.62
C ALA A 156 -16.36 -13.78 10.17
N HIS A 157 -16.10 -13.40 11.42
CA HIS A 157 -14.96 -13.87 12.20
C HIS A 157 -15.35 -14.08 13.67
N SER A 158 -14.53 -14.85 14.40
CA SER A 158 -14.71 -15.03 15.83
C SER A 158 -14.56 -13.71 16.61
N PRO A 159 -15.37 -13.45 17.64
CA PRO A 159 -15.40 -12.16 18.35
C PRO A 159 -14.08 -11.81 19.07
N ASP A 160 -13.25 -12.81 19.39
CA ASP A 160 -11.94 -12.62 20.03
C ASP A 160 -10.83 -12.23 19.02
N MET A 161 -11.14 -12.14 17.72
CA MET A 161 -10.18 -11.79 16.69
C MET A 161 -10.25 -10.31 16.35
N ASN A 162 -9.08 -9.70 16.22
CA ASN A 162 -8.94 -8.30 15.82
C ASN A 162 -8.61 -8.21 14.33
N LEU A 163 -9.37 -7.38 13.63
CA LEU A 163 -9.06 -6.99 12.26
C LEU A 163 -8.32 -5.65 12.24
N SER A 164 -7.30 -5.57 11.39
CA SER A 164 -6.53 -4.35 11.15
C SER A 164 -6.01 -4.31 9.71
N ASN A 165 -5.33 -3.23 9.31
CA ASN A 165 -4.75 -3.07 7.97
C ASN A 165 -5.81 -3.23 6.87
N ASN A 166 -6.95 -2.58 7.07
CA ASN A 166 -8.13 -2.52 6.21
C ASN A 166 -8.75 -3.90 6.04
N SER A 167 -8.90 -4.60 7.17
CA SER A 167 -9.30 -6.00 7.26
C SER A 167 -8.43 -6.94 6.43
N ARG A 168 -7.15 -6.62 6.22
CA ARG A 168 -6.20 -7.55 5.61
C ARG A 168 -5.40 -8.34 6.62
N THR A 169 -5.32 -7.85 7.85
CA THR A 169 -4.64 -8.51 8.94
C THR A 169 -5.68 -8.99 9.94
N ILE A 170 -5.62 -10.26 10.28
CA ILE A 170 -6.42 -10.86 11.34
C ILE A 170 -5.49 -11.37 12.43
N GLU A 171 -5.80 -11.03 13.67
CA GLU A 171 -4.94 -11.30 14.82
C GLU A 171 -5.77 -11.85 15.99
N LEU A 172 -5.33 -12.97 16.54
CA LEU A 172 -5.82 -13.51 17.80
C LEU A 172 -4.77 -13.20 18.89
N CYS A 173 -5.01 -12.18 19.71
CA CYS A 173 -4.05 -11.74 20.73
C CYS A 173 -4.03 -12.66 21.97
N ARG A 174 -5.20 -13.17 22.36
CA ARG A 174 -5.39 -14.12 23.45
C ARG A 174 -6.63 -14.95 23.15
N SER A 175 -6.51 -16.27 23.18
CA SER A 175 -7.70 -17.11 23.22
C SER A 175 -8.16 -17.21 24.67
N SER A 176 -9.36 -16.72 24.97
CA SER A 176 -9.99 -16.91 26.26
C SER A 176 -10.65 -18.30 26.37
N LEU A 177 -10.80 -18.98 25.22
CA LEU A 177 -11.53 -20.22 25.04
C LEU A 177 -10.58 -21.34 24.58
N ALA A 178 -10.69 -22.53 25.16
CA ALA A 178 -10.00 -23.73 24.67
C ALA A 178 -10.69 -24.28 23.39
N LYS A 179 -10.85 -23.42 22.38
CA LYS A 179 -11.57 -23.69 21.12
C LYS A 179 -10.93 -22.93 19.96
N TRP A 180 -11.02 -23.52 18.78
CA TRP A 180 -10.63 -22.88 17.53
C TRP A 180 -11.42 -21.59 17.30
N GLN A 181 -10.70 -20.53 16.92
CA GLN A 181 -11.24 -19.28 16.41
C GLN A 181 -11.09 -19.27 14.89
N TYR A 182 -11.98 -18.58 14.17
CA TYR A 182 -11.93 -18.56 12.71
C TYR A 182 -12.13 -17.17 12.12
N GLY A 183 -11.57 -16.97 10.93
CA GLY A 183 -11.90 -15.84 10.07
C GLY A 183 -12.06 -16.32 8.64
N VAL A 184 -13.01 -15.74 7.92
CA VAL A 184 -13.23 -15.98 6.49
C VAL A 184 -13.06 -14.69 5.70
N VAL A 185 -12.69 -14.81 4.44
CA VAL A 185 -12.64 -13.70 3.49
C VAL A 185 -14.02 -13.42 2.89
N THR A 186 -14.29 -12.16 2.52
CA THR A 186 -15.62 -11.70 2.05
C THR A 186 -16.12 -12.29 0.73
N LYS A 187 -15.25 -12.90 -0.10
CA LYS A 187 -15.59 -13.39 -1.45
C LYS A 187 -14.99 -14.77 -1.72
N PRO A 188 -15.63 -15.60 -2.55
CA PRO A 188 -15.08 -16.88 -2.95
C PRO A 188 -13.80 -16.68 -3.77
N LEU A 189 -12.86 -17.63 -3.65
CA LEU A 189 -11.59 -17.57 -4.33
C LEU A 189 -11.74 -17.97 -5.80
N THR A 190 -11.56 -17.02 -6.71
CA THR A 190 -11.59 -17.24 -8.17
C THR A 190 -10.20 -17.34 -8.81
N GLY A 191 -9.14 -17.39 -8.00
CA GLY A 191 -7.76 -17.42 -8.49
C GLY A 191 -6.74 -17.75 -7.41
N LYS A 192 -5.83 -16.81 -7.15
CA LYS A 192 -4.72 -16.96 -6.19
C LYS A 192 -4.98 -16.13 -4.94
N PHE A 193 -4.72 -16.74 -3.79
CA PHE A 193 -4.71 -16.12 -2.49
C PHE A 193 -3.32 -16.29 -1.88
N LYS A 194 -2.79 -15.22 -1.27
CA LYS A 194 -1.54 -15.26 -0.54
C LYS A 194 -1.74 -14.65 0.83
N ALA A 195 -1.22 -15.31 1.86
CA ALA A 195 -1.19 -14.76 3.19
C ALA A 195 0.16 -15.03 3.85
N ARG A 196 0.70 -14.03 4.53
CA ARG A 196 1.88 -14.16 5.36
C ARG A 196 1.47 -14.50 6.79
N VAL A 197 2.18 -15.45 7.38
CA VAL A 197 2.11 -15.72 8.82
C VAL A 197 3.06 -14.76 9.52
N ASP A 198 2.52 -13.70 10.13
CA ASP A 198 3.35 -12.67 10.79
C ASP A 198 3.98 -13.20 12.09
N TYR A 199 3.22 -13.99 12.84
CA TYR A 199 3.74 -14.82 13.93
C TYR A 199 2.79 -15.97 14.24
N SER A 200 3.35 -17.06 14.75
CA SER A 200 2.64 -18.28 15.07
C SER A 200 3.06 -18.84 16.43
N ILE A 201 2.09 -19.00 17.33
CA ILE A 201 2.26 -19.76 18.56
C ILE A 201 1.24 -20.90 18.52
N ASP A 202 1.69 -22.14 18.58
CA ASP A 202 0.83 -23.34 18.56
C ASP A 202 0.15 -23.61 17.19
N GLN A 203 -0.87 -24.47 17.17
CA GLN A 203 -1.54 -24.94 15.96
C GLN A 203 -2.37 -23.87 15.25
N CYS A 204 -2.24 -23.79 13.93
CA CYS A 204 -3.19 -23.12 13.04
C CYS A 204 -3.56 -24.01 11.85
N CYS A 205 -4.61 -23.59 11.17
CA CYS A 205 -4.91 -24.01 9.82
C CYS A 205 -5.22 -22.81 8.94
N ILE A 206 -4.76 -22.85 7.69
CA ILE A 206 -5.14 -21.91 6.63
C ILE A 206 -5.62 -22.69 5.43
N GLY A 207 -6.67 -22.23 4.75
CA GLY A 207 -7.24 -23.03 3.69
C GLY A 207 -8.44 -22.45 2.99
N LEU A 208 -9.25 -23.34 2.42
CA LEU A 208 -10.50 -23.03 1.75
C LEU A 208 -11.67 -23.76 2.41
N GLY A 209 -12.75 -23.05 2.67
CA GLY A 209 -13.98 -23.60 3.24
C GLY A 209 -15.24 -23.06 2.55
N PRO A 210 -16.39 -23.76 2.67
CA PRO A 210 -17.66 -23.30 2.13
C PRO A 210 -18.21 -22.09 2.90
N SER A 211 -19.21 -21.42 2.32
CA SER A 211 -20.00 -20.38 3.03
C SER A 211 -20.83 -20.98 4.17
N GLY A 212 -21.14 -20.17 5.18
CA GLY A 212 -22.08 -20.56 6.25
C GLY A 212 -21.50 -21.57 7.25
N MET A 213 -20.19 -21.50 7.52
CA MET A 213 -19.57 -22.31 8.56
C MET A 213 -19.98 -21.82 9.96
N ASP A 214 -20.16 -22.78 10.87
CA ASP A 214 -20.45 -22.50 12.27
C ASP A 214 -19.15 -22.22 13.03
N ILE A 215 -19.17 -21.09 13.75
CA ILE A 215 -18.08 -20.39 14.43
C ILE A 215 -17.48 -21.20 15.58
N ALA A 216 -18.24 -22.16 16.12
CA ALA A 216 -17.92 -22.81 17.39
C ALA A 216 -17.68 -24.33 17.31
N SER A 217 -17.68 -24.94 16.11
CA SER A 217 -17.59 -26.39 15.98
C SER A 217 -16.42 -26.88 15.13
N ASP A 218 -15.67 -27.86 15.65
CA ASP A 218 -14.68 -28.65 14.90
C ASP A 218 -15.30 -29.29 13.64
N SER A 219 -16.63 -29.40 13.58
CA SER A 219 -17.40 -29.87 12.44
C SER A 219 -17.22 -29.00 11.20
N SER A 220 -17.03 -27.69 11.35
CA SER A 220 -16.80 -26.77 10.23
C SER A 220 -15.45 -27.03 9.55
N MET A 221 -14.40 -27.31 10.32
CA MET A 221 -13.07 -27.64 9.78
C MET A 221 -13.11 -28.90 8.92
N ARG A 222 -13.98 -29.87 9.24
CA ARG A 222 -14.18 -31.10 8.46
C ARG A 222 -14.74 -30.85 7.06
N LYS A 223 -15.27 -29.66 6.80
CA LYS A 223 -15.71 -29.23 5.47
C LYS A 223 -14.62 -28.50 4.69
N CYS A 224 -13.44 -28.28 5.25
CA CYS A 224 -12.43 -27.43 4.63
C CYS A 224 -11.32 -28.23 3.93
N TYR A 225 -10.59 -27.57 3.05
CA TYR A 225 -9.29 -28.00 2.54
C TYR A 225 -8.26 -27.16 3.27
N LEU A 226 -7.46 -27.76 4.15
CA LEU A 226 -6.64 -27.02 5.11
C LEU A 226 -5.17 -27.40 5.00
N TYR A 227 -4.31 -26.41 5.20
CA TYR A 227 -2.89 -26.56 5.46
C TYR A 227 -2.66 -26.20 6.93
N GLN A 228 -2.28 -27.19 7.74
CA GLN A 228 -1.98 -27.00 9.15
C GLN A 228 -0.54 -26.52 9.36
N SER A 229 -0.29 -25.80 10.45
CA SER A 229 1.07 -25.33 10.80
C SER A 229 2.09 -26.47 10.95
N THR A 230 1.64 -27.69 11.24
CA THR A 230 2.48 -28.90 11.34
C THR A 230 2.99 -29.43 10.00
N GLY A 231 2.49 -28.92 8.87
CA GLY A 231 2.77 -29.47 7.54
C GLY A 231 1.60 -30.27 6.95
N ALA A 232 0.63 -30.68 7.76
CA ALA A 232 -0.44 -31.56 7.30
C ALA A 232 -1.39 -30.85 6.31
N ILE A 233 -1.65 -31.51 5.19
CA ILE A 233 -2.67 -31.11 4.21
C ILE A 233 -3.90 -31.98 4.40
N LEU A 234 -5.01 -31.33 4.74
CA LEU A 234 -6.30 -31.96 4.96
C LEU A 234 -7.22 -31.71 3.76
N ARG A 235 -7.81 -32.79 3.25
CA ARG A 235 -8.98 -32.77 2.36
C ARG A 235 -10.19 -33.15 3.20
N ARG A 236 -11.02 -32.16 3.57
CA ARG A 236 -12.13 -32.36 4.51
C ARG A 236 -11.56 -32.92 5.83
N SER A 237 -12.07 -34.05 6.32
CA SER A 237 -11.57 -34.70 7.54
C SER A 237 -10.31 -35.56 7.37
N HIS A 238 -9.79 -35.72 6.15
CA HIS A 238 -8.73 -36.69 5.86
C HIS A 238 -7.42 -36.00 5.51
N GLN A 239 -6.34 -36.36 6.21
CA GLN A 239 -5.00 -35.96 5.80
C GLN A 239 -4.60 -36.70 4.53
N VAL A 240 -4.17 -35.94 3.53
CA VAL A 240 -3.77 -36.46 2.21
C VAL A 240 -2.27 -36.33 1.95
N MET A 241 -1.59 -35.43 2.65
CA MET A 241 -0.15 -35.20 2.52
C MET A 241 0.41 -34.51 3.76
N THR A 242 1.73 -34.54 3.92
CA THR A 242 2.48 -33.69 4.83
C THR A 242 3.55 -32.96 4.03
N LEU A 243 3.46 -31.64 3.99
CA LEU A 243 4.44 -30.72 3.40
C LEU A 243 5.31 -30.12 4.50
N SER A 244 6.15 -29.14 4.13
CA SER A 244 6.90 -28.35 5.11
C SER A 244 5.96 -27.71 6.15
N PRO A 245 6.34 -27.69 7.43
CA PRO A 245 5.63 -26.90 8.44
C PRO A 245 5.55 -25.43 8.03
N ILE A 246 4.55 -24.72 8.56
CA ILE A 246 4.39 -23.28 8.34
C ILE A 246 5.04 -22.56 9.52
N GLU A 247 6.08 -21.78 9.25
CA GLU A 247 6.83 -21.02 10.24
C GLU A 247 6.48 -19.54 10.23
N THR A 248 6.92 -18.82 11.25
CA THR A 248 6.77 -17.36 11.31
C THR A 248 7.57 -16.70 10.19
N GLY A 249 6.91 -15.84 9.41
CA GLY A 249 7.46 -15.17 8.23
C GLY A 249 7.08 -15.83 6.91
N ASP A 250 6.59 -17.07 6.94
CA ASP A 250 6.23 -17.81 5.73
C ASP A 250 5.02 -17.20 5.00
N VAL A 251 5.05 -17.32 3.68
CA VAL A 251 3.93 -16.96 2.81
C VAL A 251 3.25 -18.23 2.32
N VAL A 252 2.01 -18.43 2.75
CA VAL A 252 1.16 -19.50 2.25
C VAL A 252 0.40 -19.00 1.03
N THR A 253 0.55 -19.74 -0.06
CA THR A 253 -0.15 -19.52 -1.32
C THR A 253 -1.20 -20.60 -1.51
N ILE A 254 -2.43 -20.17 -1.78
CA ILE A 254 -3.55 -21.04 -2.13
C ILE A 254 -4.04 -20.66 -3.52
N ARG A 255 -4.24 -21.65 -4.40
CA ARG A 255 -4.84 -21.43 -5.72
C ARG A 255 -6.06 -22.30 -5.93
N ARG A 256 -7.16 -21.71 -6.37
CA ARG A 256 -8.35 -22.44 -6.81
C ARG A 256 -8.26 -22.68 -8.32
N ALA A 257 -8.15 -23.94 -8.71
CA ALA A 257 -8.29 -24.41 -10.09
C ALA A 257 -9.67 -25.08 -10.26
N PRO A 258 -10.19 -25.30 -11.48
CA PRO A 258 -11.55 -25.82 -11.67
C PRO A 258 -11.86 -27.12 -10.90
N TRP A 259 -10.90 -28.05 -10.83
CA TRP A 259 -11.10 -29.40 -10.26
C TRP A 259 -10.28 -29.68 -8.99
N HIS A 260 -9.43 -28.74 -8.57
CA HIS A 260 -8.52 -28.94 -7.45
C HIS A 260 -8.13 -27.62 -6.77
N VAL A 261 -7.56 -27.73 -5.59
CA VAL A 261 -6.95 -26.63 -4.82
C VAL A 261 -5.47 -26.91 -4.71
N GLU A 262 -4.65 -25.87 -4.80
CA GLU A 262 -3.20 -25.97 -4.64
C GLU A 262 -2.74 -25.24 -3.40
N PHE A 263 -1.82 -25.87 -2.66
CA PHE A 263 -1.17 -25.32 -1.49
C PHE A 263 0.34 -25.25 -1.72
N ALA A 264 0.94 -24.10 -1.45
CA ALA A 264 2.39 -23.92 -1.45
C ALA A 264 2.81 -23.01 -0.29
N VAL A 265 4.00 -23.24 0.25
CA VAL A 265 4.67 -22.33 1.18
C VAL A 265 5.89 -21.75 0.49
N ASN A 266 6.02 -20.42 0.55
CA ASN A 266 7.09 -19.65 -0.08
C ASN A 266 7.22 -20.04 -1.57
N ASP A 267 8.44 -20.34 -2.02
CA ASP A 267 8.76 -20.78 -3.38
C ASP A 267 8.70 -22.32 -3.56
N GLY A 268 8.09 -23.02 -2.60
CA GLY A 268 7.92 -24.47 -2.65
C GLY A 268 6.97 -24.94 -3.76
N HIS A 269 7.14 -26.20 -4.16
CA HIS A 269 6.27 -26.79 -5.18
C HIS A 269 4.81 -26.92 -4.69
N PRO A 270 3.82 -26.45 -5.47
CA PRO A 270 2.42 -26.57 -5.08
C PRO A 270 1.96 -28.02 -5.02
N PHE A 271 1.30 -28.39 -3.93
CA PHE A 271 0.62 -29.66 -3.80
C PHE A 271 -0.85 -29.54 -4.18
N MET A 272 -1.31 -30.40 -5.08
CA MET A 272 -2.69 -30.41 -5.58
C MET A 272 -3.59 -31.32 -4.74
N VAL A 273 -4.73 -30.79 -4.33
CA VAL A 273 -5.79 -31.51 -3.61
C VAL A 273 -7.06 -31.47 -4.45
N ASN A 274 -7.51 -32.64 -4.93
CA ASN A 274 -8.73 -32.73 -5.73
C ASN A 274 -9.96 -32.30 -4.93
N LEU A 275 -10.85 -31.56 -5.58
CA LEU A 275 -12.11 -31.15 -4.96
C LEU A 275 -13.06 -32.34 -4.81
N VAL A 276 -13.94 -32.25 -3.82
CA VAL A 276 -15.09 -33.16 -3.69
C VAL A 276 -16.21 -32.69 -4.60
N ASP A 277 -16.52 -31.39 -4.55
CA ASP A 277 -17.50 -30.74 -5.40
C ASP A 277 -16.82 -29.53 -6.11
N PRO A 278 -16.57 -29.62 -7.42
CA PRO A 278 -15.99 -28.54 -8.21
C PRO A 278 -16.87 -27.29 -8.33
N SER A 279 -18.19 -27.42 -8.13
CA SER A 279 -19.17 -26.34 -8.23
C SER A 279 -19.33 -25.52 -6.95
N GLU A 280 -18.79 -26.01 -5.84
CA GLU A 280 -18.85 -25.33 -4.54
C GLU A 280 -17.99 -24.06 -4.54
N ASP A 281 -18.61 -22.96 -4.11
CA ASP A 281 -17.95 -21.71 -3.81
C ASP A 281 -17.12 -21.86 -2.53
N LEU A 282 -15.82 -21.63 -2.65
CA LEU A 282 -14.85 -21.81 -1.58
C LEU A 282 -14.16 -20.50 -1.23
N PHE A 283 -14.14 -20.19 0.06
CA PHE A 283 -13.64 -18.94 0.61
C PHE A 283 -12.32 -19.20 1.34
N PRO A 284 -11.31 -18.30 1.23
CA PRO A 284 -10.14 -18.35 2.09
C PRO A 284 -10.51 -18.23 3.56
N VAL A 285 -10.02 -19.17 4.36
CA VAL A 285 -10.36 -19.32 5.77
C VAL A 285 -9.11 -19.57 6.60
N VAL A 286 -9.13 -19.11 7.84
CA VAL A 286 -8.13 -19.44 8.86
C VAL A 286 -8.81 -19.97 10.10
N PHE A 287 -8.18 -20.95 10.74
CA PHE A 287 -8.54 -21.47 12.05
C PHE A 287 -7.33 -21.31 12.97
N LEU A 288 -7.49 -20.57 14.06
CA LEU A 288 -6.44 -20.20 15.00
C LEU A 288 -6.80 -20.74 16.39
N TYR A 289 -5.90 -21.48 17.02
CA TYR A 289 -6.14 -22.02 18.36
C TYR A 289 -5.59 -21.10 19.46
N THR A 290 -4.39 -20.54 19.26
CA THR A 290 -3.78 -19.59 20.19
C THR A 290 -3.27 -18.34 19.47
N ARG A 291 -2.23 -17.67 19.98
CA ARG A 291 -1.79 -16.38 19.47
C ARG A 291 -1.24 -16.50 18.05
N TRP A 292 -1.92 -15.85 17.12
CA TRP A 292 -1.57 -15.86 15.71
C TRP A 292 -1.90 -14.55 15.06
N LYS A 293 -1.12 -14.20 14.04
CA LYS A 293 -1.37 -13.05 13.20
C LYS A 293 -1.09 -13.39 11.75
N ILE A 294 -2.06 -13.11 10.89
CA ILE A 294 -1.99 -13.43 9.47
C ILE A 294 -2.38 -12.20 8.66
N THR A 295 -1.55 -11.85 7.67
CA THR A 295 -1.81 -10.74 6.75
C THR A 295 -1.97 -11.24 5.32
N ILE A 296 -3.12 -10.94 4.72
CA ILE A 296 -3.38 -11.15 3.29
C ILE A 296 -2.40 -10.28 2.50
N LEU A 297 -1.71 -10.86 1.53
CA LEU A 297 -0.81 -10.18 0.59
C LEU A 297 -1.51 -9.95 -0.75
N ASP A 298 -1.06 -8.93 -1.49
CA ASP A 298 -1.57 -8.71 -2.86
C ASP A 298 -1.05 -9.87 -3.75
N GLY A 299 -1.95 -10.42 -4.57
CA GLY A 299 -1.73 -11.61 -5.40
C GLY A 299 -0.72 -11.41 -6.51
#